data_AF-A0A4W5JVD3-F1
#
_entry.id   AF-A0A4W5JVD3-F1
#
_cell.length_a   1.000
_cell.length_b   1.000
_cell.length_c   1.000
_cell.angle_alpha   90.00
_cell.angle_beta   90.00
_cell.angle_gamma   90.00
#
_symmetry.space_group_name_H-M   'P 1'
#
loop_
_entity.id
_entity.type
_entity.pdbx_description
1 polymer ?
#
loop_
_entity_poly.entity_id
_entity_poly.type
_entity_poly.pdbx_seq_one_letter_code
_entity_poly.pdbx_strand_id
1 'polypeptide(L)'
;ATGVISVARDLDLSSVGYYIITVRVTDSGTPPLTATATARVSLTLSDSSQPKFSQREYQAEVMENSATGRYVTSVSALSRSALVYDITAGNHERRFAINR
;
A
#
# COMPACT_ATOMS: atom_id res chain seq x y z
N ALA A 1 -5.64 24.09 -21.98
CA ALA A 1 -5.35 22.99 -21.04
C ALA A 1 -4.23 23.44 -20.11
N THR A 2 -4.34 23.21 -18.80
CA THR A 2 -3.40 23.74 -17.79
C THR A 2 -2.18 22.84 -17.54
N GLY A 3 -2.20 21.59 -18.00
CA GLY A 3 -1.11 20.63 -17.78
C GLY A 3 -0.98 20.10 -16.35
N VAL A 4 -1.99 20.34 -15.49
CA VAL A 4 -1.98 19.89 -14.09
C VAL A 4 -2.17 18.38 -14.00
N ILE A 5 -1.30 17.72 -13.23
CA ILE A 5 -1.40 16.30 -12.87
C ILE A 5 -2.08 16.22 -11.50
N SER A 6 -3.15 15.43 -11.39
CA SER A 6 -3.90 15.22 -10.15
C SER A 6 -4.14 13.75 -9.87
N VAL A 7 -4.38 13.41 -8.60
CA VAL A 7 -4.74 12.06 -8.18
C VAL A 7 -6.18 11.76 -8.60
N ALA A 8 -6.39 10.70 -9.38
CA ALA A 8 -7.71 10.32 -9.89
C ALA A 8 -8.48 9.35 -8.96
N ARG A 9 -7.76 8.62 -8.10
CA ARG A 9 -8.28 7.63 -7.15
C ARG A 9 -7.28 7.42 -6.03
N ASP A 10 -7.70 6.78 -4.95
CA ASP A 10 -6.81 6.40 -3.87
C ASP A 10 -5.56 5.68 -4.40
N LEU A 11 -4.40 6.14 -3.96
CA LEU A 11 -3.12 5.58 -4.36
C LEU A 11 -2.90 4.29 -3.57
N ASP A 12 -2.52 3.23 -4.28
CA ASP A 12 -2.11 1.99 -3.66
C ASP A 12 -0.69 2.15 -3.13
N LEU A 13 -0.57 2.29 -1.83
CA LEU A 13 0.72 2.43 -1.14
C LEU A 13 1.38 1.06 -0.84
N SER A 14 0.73 -0.05 -1.18
CA SER A 14 1.25 -1.40 -0.94
C SER A 14 2.31 -1.83 -1.96
N SER A 15 2.34 -1.18 -3.13
CA SER A 15 3.24 -1.50 -4.23
C SER A 15 4.06 -0.27 -4.65
N VAL A 16 5.34 -0.52 -4.97
CA VAL A 16 6.43 0.39 -5.40
C VAL A 16 6.14 1.89 -5.23
N GLY A 17 6.85 2.56 -4.33
CA GLY A 17 6.68 3.97 -3.93
C GLY A 17 6.89 5.05 -5.00
N TYR A 18 6.64 4.76 -6.27
CA TYR A 18 6.50 5.74 -7.34
C TYR A 18 5.62 5.21 -8.50
N TYR A 19 4.97 6.13 -9.20
CA TYR A 19 4.35 5.90 -10.51
C TYR A 19 5.21 6.49 -11.63
N ILE A 20 5.25 5.82 -12.78
CA ILE A 20 5.82 6.35 -14.01
C ILE A 20 4.66 6.60 -14.97
N ILE A 21 4.48 7.86 -15.39
CA ILE A 21 3.42 8.25 -16.33
C ILE A 21 4.04 8.86 -17.59
N THR A 22 3.41 8.62 -18.74
CA THR A 22 3.80 9.23 -20.02
C THR A 22 2.83 10.36 -20.34
N VAL A 23 3.36 11.56 -20.50
CA VAL A 23 2.63 12.77 -20.88
C VAL A 23 2.83 13.01 -22.37
N ARG A 24 1.73 13.20 -23.12
CA ARG A 24 1.76 13.58 -24.54
C ARG A 24 1.23 14.99 -24.70
N VAL A 25 1.93 15.79 -25.49
CA VAL A 25 1.47 17.11 -25.95
C VAL A 25 1.27 17.09 -27.46
N THR A 26 0.28 17.85 -27.92
CA THR A 26 -0.08 17.98 -29.33
C THR A 26 -0.25 19.47 -29.61
N ASP A 27 0.39 19.97 -30.66
CA ASP A 27 0.19 21.37 -31.10
C ASP A 27 -1.14 21.53 -31.86
N SER A 28 -1.48 22.77 -32.22
CA SER A 28 -2.67 23.09 -33.02
C SER A 28 -2.34 23.31 -34.50
N GLY A 29 -1.23 22.75 -35.00
CA GLY A 29 -0.79 22.87 -36.38
C GLY A 29 -1.64 22.06 -37.37
N THR A 30 -1.37 22.22 -38.66
CA THR A 30 -1.97 21.40 -39.73
C THR A 30 -0.87 20.98 -40.72
N PRO A 31 -0.36 19.73 -40.65
CA PRO A 31 -0.72 18.67 -39.71
C PRO A 31 -0.22 18.95 -38.28
N PRO A 32 -0.88 18.39 -37.24
CA PRO A 32 -0.44 18.56 -35.87
C PRO A 32 0.81 17.72 -35.56
N LEU A 33 1.73 18.27 -34.78
CA LEU A 33 2.90 17.56 -34.26
C LEU A 33 2.68 17.17 -32.80
N THR A 34 3.32 16.07 -32.38
CA THR A 34 3.23 15.59 -30.99
C THR A 34 4.58 15.29 -30.38
N ALA A 35 4.72 15.56 -29.09
CA ALA A 35 5.88 15.18 -28.28
C ALA A 35 5.42 14.38 -27.05
N THR A 36 6.31 13.55 -26.51
CA THR A 36 6.05 12.77 -25.30
C THR A 36 7.18 12.95 -24.29
N ALA A 37 6.84 12.90 -23.01
CA ALA A 37 7.79 12.95 -21.90
C ALA A 37 7.32 12.02 -20.77
N THR A 38 8.27 11.54 -19.98
CA THR A 38 7.99 10.65 -18.84
C THR A 38 8.10 11.44 -17.54
N ALA A 39 7.11 11.32 -16.66
CA ALA A 39 7.14 11.87 -15.31
C ALA A 39 7.16 10.75 -14.27
N ARG A 40 8.09 10.86 -13.30
CA ARG A 40 8.19 9.96 -12.15
C ARG A 40 7.55 10.64 -10.94
N VAL A 41 6.46 10.08 -10.44
CA VAL A 41 5.71 10.59 -9.29
C VAL A 41 6.04 9.73 -8.08
N SER A 42 6.86 10.23 -7.16
CA SER A 42 7.21 9.52 -5.92
C SER A 42 6.07 9.60 -4.92
N LEU A 43 5.82 8.49 -4.22
CA LEU A 43 4.87 8.39 -3.12
C LEU A 43 5.62 8.48 -1.81
N THR A 44 5.19 9.40 -0.95
CA THR A 44 5.71 9.54 0.41
C THR A 44 4.56 9.45 1.39
N LEU A 45 4.84 8.86 2.54
CA LEU A 45 3.94 8.97 3.68
C LEU A 45 4.01 10.41 4.20
N SER A 46 2.85 11.02 4.50
CA SER A 46 2.75 12.37 5.07
C SER A 46 3.06 12.38 6.57
N ASP A 47 3.75 13.37 7.13
CA ASP A 47 4.27 13.36 8.52
C ASP A 47 3.25 13.04 9.63
N SER A 48 1.96 13.17 9.36
CA SER A 48 0.85 12.82 10.24
C SER A 48 0.19 11.45 9.97
N SER A 49 0.70 10.65 9.03
CA SER A 49 0.16 9.34 8.66
C SER A 49 0.27 8.35 9.83
N GLN A 50 -0.87 7.83 10.28
CA GLN A 50 -0.94 6.74 11.25
C GLN A 50 -0.61 5.39 10.59
N PRO A 51 -0.13 4.39 11.35
CA PRO A 51 0.01 3.03 10.86
C PRO A 51 -1.25 2.52 10.17
N LYS A 52 -1.11 1.97 8.97
CA LYS A 52 -2.24 1.43 8.21
C LYS A 52 -1.95 0.00 7.77
N PHE A 53 -2.79 -0.95 8.17
CA PHE A 53 -2.68 -2.33 7.70
C PHE A 53 -2.80 -2.42 6.17
N SER A 54 -2.03 -3.31 5.57
CA SER A 54 -2.01 -3.54 4.13
C SER A 54 -3.32 -4.16 3.63
N GLN A 55 -4.00 -4.93 4.48
CA GLN A 55 -5.30 -5.52 4.20
C GLN A 55 -6.30 -5.18 5.30
N ARG A 56 -7.57 -5.06 4.92
CA ARG A 56 -8.67 -4.88 5.88
C ARG A 56 -8.93 -6.15 6.70
N GLU A 57 -8.76 -7.31 6.06
CA GLU A 57 -8.95 -8.63 6.66
C GLU A 57 -7.81 -9.55 6.25
N TYR A 58 -7.32 -10.34 7.20
CA TYR A 58 -6.32 -11.38 7.01
C TYR A 58 -6.98 -12.72 7.32
N GLN A 59 -7.00 -13.63 6.35
CA GLN A 59 -7.60 -14.95 6.48
C GLN A 59 -6.52 -16.02 6.45
N ALA A 60 -6.67 -17.05 7.27
CA ALA A 60 -5.75 -18.18 7.34
C ALA A 60 -6.48 -19.43 7.84
N GLU A 61 -5.99 -20.60 7.41
CA GLU A 61 -6.51 -21.90 7.82
C GLU A 61 -5.41 -22.65 8.57
N VAL A 62 -5.80 -23.36 9.64
CA VAL A 62 -4.88 -24.16 10.45
C VAL A 62 -5.54 -25.50 10.77
N MET A 63 -4.78 -26.59 10.64
CA MET A 63 -5.27 -27.91 11.02
C MET A 63 -5.39 -28.01 12.54
N GLU A 64 -6.45 -28.62 13.04
CA GLU A 64 -6.71 -28.77 14.49
C GLU A 64 -5.61 -29.52 15.24
N ASN A 65 -4.89 -30.42 14.55
CA ASN A 65 -3.79 -31.21 15.08
C ASN A 65 -2.42 -30.51 14.97
N SER A 66 -2.39 -29.23 14.61
CA SER A 66 -1.16 -28.45 14.51
C SER A 66 -0.52 -28.27 15.88
N ALA A 67 0.80 -28.45 15.94
CA ALA A 67 1.57 -28.22 17.16
C ALA A 67 1.55 -26.75 17.60
N THR A 68 1.66 -26.51 18.91
CA THR A 68 1.83 -25.17 19.48
C THR A 68 3.05 -24.48 18.89
N GLY A 69 2.91 -23.20 18.55
CA GLY A 69 3.97 -22.41 17.91
C GLY A 69 4.02 -22.55 16.38
N ARG A 70 3.10 -23.30 15.77
CA ARG A 70 2.95 -23.30 14.31
C ARG A 70 2.60 -21.91 13.80
N TYR A 71 3.33 -21.46 12.79
CA TYR A 71 3.00 -20.25 12.04
C TYR A 71 1.60 -20.37 11.43
N VAL A 72 0.78 -19.33 11.61
CA VAL A 72 -0.60 -19.25 11.10
C VAL A 72 -0.66 -18.26 9.94
N THR A 73 -0.28 -17.01 10.18
CA THR A 73 -0.26 -15.95 9.17
C THR A 73 0.68 -14.82 9.59
N SER A 74 0.89 -13.88 8.69
CA SER A 74 1.62 -12.65 8.93
C SER A 74 0.74 -11.47 8.56
N VAL A 75 0.79 -10.44 9.40
CA VAL A 75 0.11 -9.17 9.16
C VAL A 75 1.17 -8.10 8.92
N SER A 76 0.82 -7.09 8.13
CA SER A 76 1.72 -6.00 7.79
C SER A 76 0.99 -4.68 7.82
N ALA A 77 1.66 -3.65 8.34
CA ALA A 77 1.18 -2.28 8.28
C ALA A 77 2.27 -1.37 7.73
N LEU A 78 1.83 -0.31 7.06
CA LEU A 78 2.65 0.76 6.54
C LEU A 78 2.74 1.87 7.58
N SER A 79 3.97 2.27 7.92
CA SER A 79 4.26 3.33 8.90
C SER A 79 5.62 3.96 8.62
N ARG A 80 5.80 5.22 9.03
CA ARG A 80 7.11 5.87 9.06
C ARG A 80 7.97 5.47 10.25
N SER A 81 7.35 4.95 11.29
CA SER A 81 8.00 4.59 12.55
C SER A 81 7.97 3.08 12.74
N ALA A 82 8.86 2.57 13.60
CA ALA A 82 8.84 1.18 14.02
C ALA A 82 7.45 0.79 14.55
N LEU A 83 7.02 -0.42 14.18
CA LEU A 83 5.70 -0.94 14.49
C LEU A 83 5.79 -1.96 15.61
N VAL A 84 4.79 -1.95 16.48
CA VAL A 84 4.53 -2.99 17.47
C VAL A 84 3.11 -3.49 17.22
N TYR A 85 2.95 -4.80 17.17
CA TYR A 85 1.66 -5.43 16.91
C TYR A 85 1.11 -6.08 18.19
N ASP A 86 -0.22 -6.05 18.34
CA ASP A 86 -0.91 -6.68 19.46
C ASP A 86 -2.29 -7.22 19.04
N ILE A 87 -2.77 -8.24 19.75
CA ILE A 87 -4.10 -8.85 19.52
C ILE A 87 -5.05 -8.32 20.60
N THR A 88 -5.95 -7.41 20.22
CA THR A 88 -6.78 -6.67 21.18
C THR A 88 -8.11 -7.34 21.53
N ALA A 89 -8.62 -8.24 20.69
CA ALA A 89 -9.92 -8.90 20.87
C ALA A 89 -9.98 -10.28 20.20
N GLY A 90 -11.00 -11.09 20.53
CA GLY A 90 -11.29 -12.37 19.88
C GLY A 90 -10.39 -13.55 20.30
N ASN A 91 -9.33 -13.31 21.06
CA ASN A 91 -8.37 -14.33 21.50
C ASN A 91 -8.59 -14.71 22.98
N HIS A 92 -9.82 -15.10 23.34
CA HIS A 92 -10.28 -15.24 24.73
C HIS A 92 -9.61 -16.35 25.56
N GLU A 93 -8.77 -17.19 24.94
CA GLU A 93 -7.97 -18.23 25.61
C GLU A 93 -6.46 -18.09 25.34
N ARG A 94 -6.01 -16.97 24.75
CA ARG A 94 -4.60 -16.78 24.31
C ARG A 94 -4.09 -17.93 23.43
N ARG A 95 -4.95 -18.46 22.55
CA ARG A 95 -4.65 -19.57 21.64
C ARG A 95 -3.71 -19.16 20.52
N PHE A 96 -3.68 -17.87 20.20
CA PHE A 96 -2.77 -17.28 19.22
C PHE A 96 -1.85 -16.25 19.88
N ALA A 97 -0.66 -16.07 19.30
CA ALA A 97 0.29 -15.05 19.68
C ALA A 97 0.79 -14.31 18.43
N ILE A 98 1.16 -13.05 18.60
CA ILE A 98 1.80 -12.25 17.55
C ILE A 98 3.21 -11.88 18.00
N ASN A 99 4.17 -11.93 17.08
CA ASN A 99 5.53 -11.55 17.36
C ASN A 99 5.60 -10.05 17.66
N ARG A 100 6.38 -9.70 18.68
CA ARG A 100 6.68 -8.32 19.06
C ARG A 100 7.96 -7.84 18.42
#